data_AF-A0A9Q0BP26-F1
#
_entry.id   AF-A0A9Q0BP26-F1
#
_cell.length_a   1.000
_cell.length_b   1.000
_cell.length_c   1.000
_cell.angle_alpha   90.00
_cell.angle_beta   90.00
_cell.angle_gamma   90.00
#
_symmetry.space_group_name_H-M   'P 1'
#
loop_
_entity.id
_entity.type
_entity.pdbx_description
1 polymer ?
#
loop_
_entity_poly.entity_id
_entity_poly.type
_entity_poly.pdbx_seq_one_letter_code
_entity_poly.pdbx_strand_id
1 'polypeptide(L)'
;MRDLCAVWHEQPLALTSANRSSAPSSLEVSEFRSLWPQLGAVFDAGQIGLTEERRLASTVIDLATPGYYEIVRAGVALKQTLALMEAFGIQSRKML
;
A
#
# COMPACT_ATOMS: atom_id res chain seq x y z
N MET A 1 1.00 3.30 13.14
CA MET A 1 -0.08 2.52 12.50
C MET A 1 -0.50 1.30 13.30
N ARG A 2 0.41 0.38 13.65
CA ARG A 2 0.05 -0.81 14.47
C ARG A 2 -0.58 -0.43 15.80
N ASP A 3 -0.01 0.56 16.49
CA ASP A 3 -0.56 1.04 17.78
C ASP A 3 -1.95 1.64 17.62
N LEU A 4 -2.22 2.34 16.51
CA LEU A 4 -3.56 2.84 16.19
C LEU A 4 -4.55 1.70 15.97
N CYS A 5 -4.19 0.68 15.19
CA CYS A 5 -5.02 -0.52 15.04
C CYS A 5 -5.20 -1.28 16.37
N ALA A 6 -4.17 -1.29 17.22
CA ALA A 6 -4.20 -1.97 18.50
C ALA A 6 -5.05 -1.22 19.54
N VAL A 7 -5.34 0.07 19.36
CA VAL A 7 -6.29 0.82 20.20
C VAL A 7 -7.70 0.78 19.60
N TRP A 8 -7.79 0.78 18.27
CA TRP A 8 -9.06 0.74 17.53
C TRP A 8 -9.57 -0.71 17.37
N HIS A 9 -10.00 -1.31 18.48
CA HIS A 9 -10.37 -2.73 18.55
C HIS A 9 -11.69 -3.12 17.85
N GLU A 10 -12.50 -2.15 17.45
CA GLU A 10 -13.89 -2.42 17.06
C GLU A 10 -14.06 -2.82 15.58
N GLN A 11 -13.15 -2.40 14.70
CA GLN A 11 -13.27 -2.60 13.24
C GLN A 11 -11.91 -2.55 12.51
N PRO A 12 -11.77 -3.21 11.34
CA PRO A 12 -10.62 -2.99 10.47
C PRO A 12 -10.58 -1.54 9.94
N LEU A 13 -9.37 -0.99 9.78
CA LEU A 13 -9.17 0.34 9.21
C LEU A 13 -8.96 0.24 7.69
N ALA A 14 -9.91 0.77 6.92
CA ALA A 14 -9.75 0.96 5.49
C ALA A 14 -8.91 2.22 5.23
N LEU A 15 -7.76 2.06 4.58
CA LEU A 15 -6.86 3.17 4.27
C LEU A 15 -6.46 3.16 2.79
N THR A 16 -6.41 4.36 2.22
CA THR A 16 -5.77 4.65 0.95
C THR A 16 -4.56 5.54 1.19
N SER A 17 -3.80 5.85 0.15
CA SER A 17 -2.81 6.92 0.23
C SER A 17 -3.49 8.25 0.55
N ALA A 18 -2.86 9.05 1.43
CA ALA A 18 -3.40 10.33 1.88
C ALA A 18 -3.07 11.44 0.88
N ASN A 19 -3.84 11.53 -0.19
CA ASN A 19 -3.65 12.52 -1.26
C ASN A 19 -4.95 12.76 -2.01
N ARG A 20 -4.99 13.82 -2.84
CA ARG A 20 -6.07 13.99 -3.82
C ARG A 20 -5.98 12.88 -4.87
N SER A 21 -7.11 12.40 -5.36
CA SER A 21 -7.15 11.43 -6.45
C SER A 21 -6.29 11.90 -7.62
N SER A 22 -5.51 10.97 -8.18
CA SER A 22 -4.54 11.21 -9.27
C SER A 22 -3.32 12.07 -8.91
N ALA A 23 -3.20 12.56 -7.67
CA ALA A 23 -1.96 13.14 -7.17
C ALA A 23 -0.97 12.04 -6.73
N PRO A 24 0.34 12.34 -6.66
CA PRO A 24 1.32 11.43 -6.07
C PRO A 24 0.98 11.07 -4.62
N SER A 25 1.34 9.85 -4.20
CA SER A 25 1.23 9.42 -2.79
C SER A 25 2.05 10.34 -1.89
N SER A 26 1.50 10.72 -0.74
CA SER A 26 2.21 11.59 0.20
C SER A 26 3.23 10.84 1.08
N LEU A 27 4.38 11.47 1.31
CA LEU A 27 5.45 10.97 2.19
C LEU A 27 5.54 11.73 3.51
N GLU A 28 4.96 12.92 3.60
CA GLU A 28 4.90 13.73 4.81
C GLU A 28 3.53 14.42 4.93
N VAL A 29 3.16 14.84 6.15
CA VAL A 29 1.81 15.37 6.40
C VAL A 29 1.49 16.68 5.67
N SER A 30 2.53 17.46 5.36
CA SER A 30 2.41 18.76 4.71
C SER A 30 1.94 18.64 3.25
N GLU A 31 2.23 17.52 2.57
CA GLU A 31 1.91 17.29 1.16
C GLU A 31 0.40 17.16 0.88
N PHE A 32 -0.41 16.82 1.89
CA PHE A 32 -1.86 16.76 1.78
C PHE A 32 -2.57 17.83 2.61
N ARG A 33 -1.87 18.93 2.96
CA ARG A 33 -2.43 20.05 3.74
C ARG A 33 -3.73 20.62 3.18
N SER A 34 -3.90 20.60 1.87
CA SER A 34 -5.13 21.05 1.20
C SER A 34 -6.37 20.23 1.57
N LEU A 35 -6.21 19.03 2.15
CA LEU A 35 -7.29 18.18 2.63
C LEU A 35 -7.64 18.41 4.09
N TRP A 36 -6.73 18.99 4.90
CA TRP A 36 -6.89 19.10 6.36
C TRP A 36 -8.23 19.73 6.81
N PRO A 37 -8.80 20.75 6.15
CA PRO A 37 -10.10 21.28 6.53
C PRO A 37 -11.27 20.27 6.44
N GLN A 38 -11.08 19.15 5.76
CA GLN A 38 -12.07 18.08 5.55
C GLN A 38 -11.78 16.83 6.38
N LEU A 39 -10.68 16.81 7.14
CA LEU A 39 -10.26 15.65 7.92
C LEU A 39 -10.61 15.84 9.39
N GLY A 40 -11.06 14.76 10.05
CA GLY A 40 -11.31 14.79 11.50
C GLY A 40 -10.04 14.85 12.33
N ALA A 41 -8.92 14.35 11.81
CA ALA A 41 -7.60 14.38 12.46
C ALA A 41 -6.47 14.20 11.44
N VAL A 42 -5.27 14.68 11.81
CA VAL A 42 -4.00 14.41 11.12
C VAL A 42 -2.99 13.94 12.16
N PHE A 43 -2.34 12.80 11.91
CA PHE A 43 -1.33 12.23 12.78
C PHE A 43 0.04 12.41 12.14
N ASP A 44 0.86 13.29 12.70
CA ASP A 44 2.24 13.51 12.25
C ASP A 44 3.21 12.62 13.02
N ALA A 45 3.82 11.66 12.31
CA ALA A 45 4.84 10.77 12.82
C ALA A 45 6.17 10.93 12.07
N GLY A 46 6.35 12.06 11.38
CA GLY A 46 7.50 12.32 10.52
C GLY A 46 7.37 11.77 9.10
N GLN A 47 8.45 11.90 8.34
CA GLN A 47 8.52 11.54 6.92
C GLN A 47 8.65 10.03 6.72
N ILE A 48 7.90 9.50 5.76
CA ILE A 48 7.93 8.09 5.36
C ILE A 48 8.82 7.94 4.14
N GLY A 49 10.03 7.43 4.34
CA GLY A 49 10.99 7.20 3.26
C GLY A 49 11.65 8.49 2.77
N LEU A 50 12.78 8.33 2.06
CA LEU A 50 13.64 9.45 1.65
C LEU A 50 13.74 9.60 0.12
N THR A 51 13.08 8.73 -0.63
CA THR A 51 13.23 8.65 -2.09
C THR A 51 11.87 8.60 -2.77
N GLU A 52 11.80 9.06 -4.01
CA GLU A 52 10.56 9.10 -4.80
C GLU A 52 10.00 7.70 -5.06
N GLU A 53 10.84 6.66 -5.09
CA GLU A 53 10.38 5.26 -5.19
C GLU A 53 9.51 4.85 -3.99
N ARG A 54 9.61 5.55 -2.84
CA ARG A 54 8.75 5.30 -1.68
C ARG A 54 7.31 5.79 -1.88
N ARG A 55 7.06 6.60 -2.91
CA ARG A 55 5.70 6.95 -3.35
C ARG A 55 5.02 5.80 -4.10
N LEU A 56 5.78 4.80 -4.56
CA LEU A 56 5.21 3.58 -5.12
C LEU A 56 4.35 2.90 -4.05
N ALA A 57 3.11 2.64 -4.41
CA ALA A 57 2.18 1.96 -3.53
C ALA A 57 2.60 0.49 -3.30
N SER A 58 1.90 -0.18 -2.38
CA SER A 58 2.10 -1.62 -2.15
C SER A 58 1.86 -2.42 -3.43
N THR A 59 2.67 -3.45 -3.62
CA THR A 59 2.41 -4.51 -4.61
C THR A 59 1.12 -5.24 -4.22
N VAL A 60 0.25 -5.44 -5.20
CA VAL A 60 -1.00 -6.20 -5.02
C VAL A 60 -0.95 -7.39 -5.96
N ILE A 61 -1.07 -8.58 -5.39
CA ILE A 61 -1.20 -9.83 -6.14
C ILE A 61 -2.55 -10.46 -5.82
N ASP A 62 -3.19 -11.02 -6.84
CA ASP A 62 -4.34 -11.90 -6.66
C ASP A 62 -3.82 -13.32 -6.41
N LEU A 63 -4.30 -13.94 -5.33
CA LEU A 63 -4.02 -15.31 -4.92
C LEU A 63 -5.31 -16.14 -4.76
N ALA A 64 -6.44 -15.66 -5.30
CA ALA A 64 -7.75 -16.29 -5.12
C ALA A 64 -7.81 -17.69 -5.76
N THR A 65 -6.96 -18.00 -6.74
CA THR A 65 -6.88 -19.33 -7.36
C THR A 65 -5.71 -20.12 -6.74
N PRO A 66 -5.97 -21.26 -6.07
CA PRO A 66 -4.91 -22.08 -5.48
C PRO A 66 -3.82 -22.46 -6.49
N GLY A 67 -2.56 -22.24 -6.11
CA GLY A 67 -1.40 -22.54 -6.95
C GLY A 67 -1.08 -21.49 -8.03
N TYR A 68 -1.88 -20.43 -8.16
CA TYR A 68 -1.66 -19.37 -9.14
C TYR A 68 -1.65 -17.98 -8.51
N TYR A 69 -0.98 -17.04 -9.19
CA TYR A 69 -1.05 -15.62 -8.88
C TYR A 69 -1.21 -14.76 -10.14
N GLU A 70 -1.81 -13.58 -9.96
CA GLU A 70 -1.80 -12.50 -10.95
C GLU A 70 -1.29 -11.21 -10.32
N ILE A 71 -0.51 -10.41 -11.05
CA ILE A 71 -0.11 -9.09 -10.57
C ILE A 71 -1.25 -8.12 -10.86
N VAL A 72 -1.99 -7.74 -9.82
CA VAL A 72 -3.04 -6.70 -9.91
C VAL A 72 -2.41 -5.31 -9.98
N ARG A 73 -1.33 -5.09 -9.23
CA ARG A 73 -0.57 -3.84 -9.26
C ARG A 73 0.89 -4.05 -8.88
N ALA A 74 1.81 -3.64 -9.75
CA ALA A 74 3.23 -3.54 -9.44
C ALA A 74 3.47 -2.42 -8.41
N GLY A 75 4.26 -2.71 -7.38
CA GLY A 75 4.58 -1.77 -6.32
C GLY A 75 5.96 -2.00 -5.71
N VAL A 76 6.20 -1.37 -4.56
CA VAL A 76 7.53 -1.35 -3.90
C VAL A 76 8.11 -2.74 -3.58
N ALA A 77 7.25 -3.76 -3.44
CA ALA A 77 7.66 -5.11 -3.06
C ALA A 77 7.69 -6.10 -4.24
N LEU A 78 7.52 -5.63 -5.49
CA LEU A 78 7.29 -6.52 -6.65
C LEU A 78 8.36 -7.60 -6.78
N LYS A 79 9.64 -7.22 -6.73
CA LYS A 79 10.76 -8.14 -6.91
C LYS A 79 10.78 -9.21 -5.82
N GLN A 80 10.59 -8.80 -4.56
CA GLN A 80 10.58 -9.70 -3.41
C GLN A 80 9.37 -10.65 -3.47
N THR A 81 8.19 -10.12 -3.84
CA THR A 81 6.98 -10.92 -4.02
C THR A 81 7.16 -11.98 -5.09
N LEU A 82 7.71 -11.63 -6.26
CA LEU A 82 7.95 -12.58 -7.36
C LEU A 82 8.92 -13.69 -6.96
N ALA A 83 10.02 -13.36 -6.28
CA ALA A 83 10.98 -14.35 -5.79
C ALA A 83 10.32 -15.33 -4.80
N LEU A 84 9.38 -14.86 -3.98
CA LEU A 84 8.63 -15.71 -3.06
C LEU A 84 7.67 -16.63 -3.80
N MET A 85 6.93 -16.13 -4.80
CA MET A 85 6.03 -16.97 -5.60
C MET A 85 6.79 -18.12 -6.27
N GLU A 86 7.96 -17.82 -6.85
CA GLU A 86 8.85 -18.82 -7.46
C GLU A 86 9.34 -19.85 -6.43
N ALA A 87 9.84 -19.40 -5.27
CA ALA A 87 10.35 -20.29 -4.23
C ALA A 87 9.29 -21.26 -3.67
N PHE A 88 8.01 -20.87 -3.68
CA PHE A 88 6.88 -21.70 -3.23
C PHE A 88 6.15 -22.42 -4.38
N GLY A 89 6.64 -22.32 -5.62
CA GLY A 89 6.05 -22.99 -6.79
C GLY A 89 4.67 -22.46 -7.19
N ILE A 90 4.31 -21.24 -6.80
CA ILE A 90 3.06 -20.59 -7.19
C ILE A 90 3.24 -20.00 -8.59
N GLN A 91 2.38 -20.38 -9.53
CA GLN A 91 2.55 -20.08 -10.94
C GLN A 91 1.87 -18.77 -11.34
N SER A 92 2.50 -17.99 -12.22
CA SER A 92 1.80 -16.86 -12.84
C SER A 92 0.67 -17.39 -13.72
N ARG A 93 -0.54 -16.82 -13.58
CA ARG A 93 -1.65 -17.19 -14.46
C ARG A 93 -1.37 -16.67 -15.86
N LYS A 94 -1.26 -17.58 -16.84
CA LYS A 94 -1.14 -17.21 -18.24
C LYS A 94 -2.48 -16.61 -18.68
N MET A 95 -2.50 -15.34 -19.06
CA MET A 95 -3.58 -14.80 -19.87
C MET A 95 -3.51 -15.54 -21.22
N LEU A 96 -4.58 -16.28 -21.54
CA LEU A 96 -4.77 -16.89 -22.87
C LEU A 96 -4.95 -15.80 -23.93
#